data_AF-A0A815IR48-F1
#
_entry.id   AF-A0A815IR48-F1
#
_cell.length_a   1.000
_cell.length_b   1.000
_cell.length_c   1.000
_cell.angle_alpha   90.00
_cell.angle_beta   90.00
_cell.angle_gamma   90.00
#
_symmetry.space_group_name_H-M   'P 1'
#
loop_
_entity.id
_entity.type
_entity.pdbx_description
1 polymer ?
#
loop_
_entity_poly.entity_id
_entity_poly.type
_entity_poly.pdbx_seq_one_letter_code
_entity_poly.pdbx_strand_id
1 'polypeptide(L)'
;MAGPKELQLFLDDPERFAPLEPRKLLPAPNRRAHRRTEAEAKPMFPKPIEFASYCSATYLDGGKRYECLVLGQQEFAVEYRDKLYFLLNEEAREKFMRQSEKYWNIRLPNKLSRPKTPIDLLNLPCLGYLEQPIATAIIKSLTATRTFKPKFPFLSIQASALI
;
A
#
# COMPACT_ATOMS: atom_id res chain seq x y z
N MET A 1 27.30 32.99 11.63
CA MET A 1 26.03 33.34 10.97
C MET A 1 26.33 34.47 10.00
N ALA A 2 25.93 34.34 8.73
CA ALA A 2 26.26 35.33 7.72
C ALA A 2 25.53 36.66 8.02
N GLY A 3 26.24 37.78 7.93
CA GLY A 3 25.72 39.13 8.23
C GLY A 3 24.99 39.79 7.05
N PRO A 4 24.33 40.94 7.26
CA PRO A 4 23.57 41.65 6.21
C PRO A 4 24.46 42.11 5.05
N LYS A 5 25.75 42.38 5.30
CA LYS A 5 26.72 42.78 4.28
C LYS A 5 27.11 41.63 3.35
N GLU A 6 27.24 40.42 3.90
CA GLU A 6 27.59 39.21 3.14
C GLU A 6 26.41 38.74 2.29
N LEU A 7 25.18 38.94 2.78
CA LEU A 7 23.97 38.71 2.00
C LEU A 7 23.87 39.66 0.80
N GLN A 8 24.16 40.96 0.99
CA GLN A 8 24.17 41.92 -0.13
C GLN A 8 25.22 41.54 -1.17
N LEU A 9 26.43 41.18 -0.75
CA LEU A 9 27.50 40.71 -1.65
C LEU A 9 27.08 39.49 -2.48
N PHE A 10 26.31 38.56 -1.90
CA PHE A 10 25.77 37.39 -2.61
C PHE A 10 24.65 37.77 -3.58
N LEU A 11 23.76 38.69 -3.21
CA LEU A 11 22.66 39.13 -4.07
C LEU A 11 23.15 39.93 -5.28
N ASP A 12 24.23 40.70 -5.12
CA ASP A 12 24.83 41.49 -6.20
C ASP A 12 25.53 40.61 -7.24
N ASP A 13 26.17 39.50 -6.83
CA ASP A 13 26.86 38.58 -7.73
C ASP A 13 26.67 37.10 -7.30
N PRO A 14 25.48 36.52 -7.57
CA PRO A 14 25.17 35.16 -7.15
C PRO A 14 25.96 34.10 -7.94
N GLU A 15 26.37 34.41 -9.17
CA GLU A 15 27.10 33.49 -10.04
C GLU A 15 28.52 33.23 -9.55
N ARG A 16 29.16 34.21 -8.90
CA ARG A 16 30.46 34.04 -8.25
C ARG A 16 30.44 33.03 -7.10
N PHE A 17 29.32 32.90 -6.40
CA PHE A 17 29.15 31.97 -5.28
C PHE A 17 28.50 30.65 -5.71
N ALA A 18 27.87 30.62 -6.88
CA ALA A 18 27.45 29.39 -7.52
C ALA A 18 28.66 28.71 -8.18
N PRO A 19 28.83 27.39 -8.05
CA PRO A 19 29.85 26.69 -8.83
C PRO A 19 29.51 26.81 -10.33
N LEU A 20 30.49 27.25 -11.13
CA LEU A 20 30.42 27.45 -12.60
C LEU A 20 29.83 26.26 -13.36
N GLU A 21 29.99 25.05 -12.82
CA GLU A 21 29.29 23.86 -13.28
C GLU A 21 28.61 23.14 -12.11
N PRO A 22 27.33 22.77 -12.26
CA PRO A 22 26.68 21.90 -11.28
C PRO A 22 27.41 20.55 -11.27
N ARG A 23 28.13 20.24 -10.18
CA ARG A 23 28.87 18.97 -9.98
C ARG A 23 28.02 17.70 -10.21
N LYS A 24 26.70 17.84 -10.16
CA LYS A 24 25.73 16.82 -10.56
C LYS A 24 24.66 17.48 -11.41
N LEU A 25 24.55 17.06 -12.66
CA LEU A 25 23.42 17.41 -13.50
C LEU A 25 22.13 16.91 -12.84
N LEU A 26 21.11 17.76 -12.81
CA LEU A 26 19.79 17.33 -12.38
C LEU A 26 19.31 16.20 -13.29
N PRO A 27 18.58 15.20 -12.76
CA PRO A 27 17.99 14.17 -13.60
C PRO A 27 17.16 14.80 -14.72
N ALA A 28 17.12 14.13 -15.87
CA ALA A 28 16.24 14.48 -16.97
C ALA A 28 14.80 14.71 -16.45
N PRO A 29 14.03 15.66 -17.02
CA PRO A 29 12.71 16.03 -16.50
C PRO A 29 11.77 14.83 -16.32
N ASN A 30 11.82 13.84 -17.21
CA ASN A 30 11.02 12.62 -17.13
C ASN A 30 11.43 11.66 -15.99
N ARG A 31 12.59 11.89 -15.38
CA ARG A 31 13.09 11.16 -14.19
C ARG A 31 12.90 11.96 -12.90
N ARG A 32 12.09 13.01 -12.91
CA ARG A 32 11.76 13.77 -11.70
C ARG A 32 10.39 13.33 -11.19
N ALA A 33 10.32 13.05 -9.89
CA ALA A 33 9.07 12.76 -9.22
C ALA A 33 8.30 14.07 -9.01
N HIS A 34 7.07 14.14 -9.50
CA HIS A 34 6.19 15.29 -9.30
C HIS A 34 5.10 14.93 -8.30
N ARG A 35 4.91 15.78 -7.28
CA ARG A 35 3.78 15.68 -6.35
C ARG A 35 2.50 15.96 -7.11
N ARG A 36 1.50 15.12 -6.94
CA ARG A 36 0.16 15.31 -7.50
C ARG A 36 -0.86 15.23 -6.38
N THR A 37 -1.83 16.12 -6.41
CA THR A 37 -3.01 16.08 -5.56
C THR A 37 -4.15 15.36 -6.28
N GLU A 38 -5.19 14.98 -5.56
CA GLU A 38 -6.34 14.25 -6.13
C GLU A 38 -6.99 15.01 -7.32
N ALA A 39 -7.08 16.34 -7.20
CA ALA A 39 -7.61 17.21 -8.25
C ALA A 39 -6.76 17.18 -9.54
N GLU A 40 -5.45 16.99 -9.42
CA GLU A 40 -4.54 16.86 -10.56
C GLU A 40 -4.49 15.42 -11.10
N ALA A 41 -4.72 14.43 -10.24
CA ALA A 41 -4.74 13.02 -10.61
C ALA A 41 -5.97 12.64 -11.45
N LYS A 42 -7.15 13.20 -11.13
CA LYS A 42 -8.41 12.96 -11.87
C LYS A 42 -8.34 13.25 -13.38
N PRO A 43 -7.81 14.39 -13.86
CA PRO A 43 -7.72 14.66 -15.29
C PRO A 43 -6.63 13.85 -16.01
N MET A 44 -5.74 13.16 -15.27
CA MET A 44 -4.67 12.35 -15.86
C MET A 44 -5.10 10.94 -16.28
N PHE A 45 -6.34 10.51 -15.99
CA PHE A 45 -6.87 9.28 -16.57
C PHE A 45 -7.01 9.43 -18.09
N PRO A 46 -6.51 8.50 -18.91
CA PRO A 46 -6.27 7.08 -18.62
C PRO A 46 -4.80 6.66 -18.36
N LYS A 47 -3.95 7.51 -17.75
CA LYS A 47 -2.57 7.10 -17.39
C LYS A 47 -2.59 5.84 -16.48
N PRO A 48 -1.67 4.88 -16.69
CA PRO A 48 -1.62 3.67 -15.90
C PRO A 48 -1.26 3.96 -14.44
N ILE A 49 -2.05 3.40 -13.53
CA ILE A 49 -1.72 3.35 -12.10
C ILE A 49 -0.74 2.19 -11.90
N GLU A 50 0.48 2.51 -11.52
CA GLU A 50 1.51 1.50 -11.28
C GLU A 50 1.25 0.76 -9.96
N PHE A 51 1.77 -0.46 -9.86
CA PHE A 51 1.75 -1.26 -8.64
C PHE A 51 0.32 -1.53 -8.11
N ALA A 52 -0.67 -1.58 -9.00
CA ALA A 52 -2.08 -1.87 -8.70
C ALA A 52 -2.62 -1.03 -7.53
N SER A 53 -2.28 0.26 -7.47
CA SER A 53 -2.67 1.21 -6.42
C SER A 53 -2.16 0.88 -5.00
N TYR A 54 -1.25 -0.09 -4.84
CA TYR A 54 -0.54 -0.30 -3.58
C TYR A 54 0.57 0.73 -3.39
N CYS A 55 0.92 0.98 -2.13
CA CYS A 55 2.03 1.84 -1.77
C CYS A 55 3.38 1.12 -1.98
N SER A 56 4.18 1.61 -2.92
CA SER A 56 5.50 1.08 -3.25
C SER A 56 6.52 1.29 -2.13
N ALA A 57 6.44 2.42 -1.42
CA ALA A 57 7.33 2.77 -0.32
C ALA A 57 7.17 1.84 0.89
N THR A 58 5.94 1.60 1.34
CA THR A 58 5.71 0.71 2.49
C THR A 58 6.09 -0.73 2.19
N TYR A 59 5.84 -1.19 0.96
CA TYR A 59 6.20 -2.55 0.58
C TYR A 59 7.71 -2.79 0.57
N LEU A 60 8.50 -1.83 0.06
CA LEU A 60 9.95 -1.97 0.05
C LEU A 60 10.55 -1.79 1.44
N ASP A 61 10.11 -0.79 2.20
CA ASP A 61 10.57 -0.53 3.57
C ASP A 61 10.22 -1.72 4.49
N GLY A 62 9.07 -2.37 4.26
CA GLY A 62 8.62 -3.57 4.97
C GLY A 62 9.28 -4.88 4.52
N GLY A 63 10.32 -4.82 3.70
CA GLY A 63 11.05 -6.02 3.25
C GLY A 63 10.23 -6.93 2.34
N LYS A 64 9.33 -6.37 1.53
CA LYS A 64 8.49 -7.09 0.56
C LYS A 64 7.51 -8.10 1.17
N ARG A 65 7.15 -7.91 2.44
CA ARG A 65 6.16 -8.75 3.14
C ARG A 65 4.73 -8.40 2.71
N TYR A 66 3.84 -9.39 2.78
CA TYR A 66 2.41 -9.20 2.45
C TYR A 66 1.70 -8.22 3.38
N GLU A 67 2.10 -8.18 4.65
CA GLU A 67 1.55 -7.26 5.67
C GLU A 67 1.75 -5.78 5.31
N CYS A 68 2.77 -5.49 4.50
CA CYS A 68 3.13 -4.13 4.10
C CYS A 68 2.54 -3.73 2.73
N LEU A 69 1.76 -4.61 2.10
CA LEU A 69 0.95 -4.30 0.91
C LEU A 69 -0.31 -3.56 1.34
N VAL A 70 -0.18 -2.26 1.51
CA VAL A 70 -1.29 -1.36 1.86
C VAL A 70 -1.71 -0.56 0.63
N LEU A 71 -3.01 -0.37 0.46
CA LEU A 71 -3.54 0.48 -0.60
C LEU A 71 -3.12 1.94 -0.36
N GLY A 72 -2.62 2.58 -1.40
CA GLY A 72 -2.30 4.01 -1.39
C GLY A 72 -3.55 4.86 -1.53
N GLN A 73 -3.47 6.10 -1.04
CA GLN A 73 -4.53 7.09 -1.19
C GLN A 73 -4.27 7.97 -2.42
N GLN A 74 -5.34 8.40 -3.09
CA GLN A 74 -5.24 9.28 -4.27
C GLN A 74 -4.74 10.69 -3.91
N GLU A 75 -4.90 11.10 -2.64
CA GLU A 75 -4.40 12.38 -2.11
C GLU A 75 -2.87 12.47 -2.15
N PHE A 76 -2.18 11.35 -1.93
CA PHE A 76 -0.72 11.25 -1.92
C PHE A 76 -0.18 10.66 -3.24
N ALA A 77 -0.69 11.14 -4.37
CA ALA A 77 -0.24 10.70 -5.68
C ALA A 77 1.13 11.29 -6.05
N VAL A 78 1.94 10.48 -6.73
CA VAL A 78 3.22 10.90 -7.31
C VAL A 78 3.28 10.46 -8.77
N GLU A 79 3.67 11.37 -9.63
CA GLU A 79 3.95 11.08 -11.03
C GLU A 79 5.46 10.86 -11.22
N TYR A 80 5.83 9.73 -11.79
CA TYR A 80 7.23 9.40 -12.10
C TYR A 80 7.30 8.56 -13.38
N ARG A 81 8.08 9.01 -14.38
CA ARG A 81 8.21 8.35 -15.71
C ARG A 81 6.85 8.06 -16.37
N ASP A 82 5.98 9.08 -16.40
CA ASP A 82 4.63 9.01 -16.98
C ASP A 82 3.68 7.99 -16.34
N LYS A 83 4.03 7.52 -15.13
CA LYS A 83 3.24 6.59 -14.33
C LYS A 83 2.79 7.24 -13.04
N LEU A 84 1.58 6.90 -12.61
CA LEU A 84 1.02 7.35 -11.34
C LEU A 84 1.24 6.31 -10.25
N TYR A 85 1.73 6.77 -9.10
CA TYR A 85 1.92 5.98 -7.89
C TYR A 85 1.06 6.56 -6.77
N PHE A 86 0.28 5.72 -6.09
CA PHE A 86 -0.46 6.11 -4.89
C PHE A 86 0.28 5.65 -3.65
N LEU A 87 0.41 6.54 -2.67
CA LEU A 87 1.16 6.31 -1.45
C LEU A 87 0.24 6.39 -0.25
N LEU A 88 0.65 5.74 0.84
CA LEU A 88 -0.19 5.64 2.03
C LEU A 88 -0.28 6.97 2.79
N ASN A 89 0.88 7.60 3.03
CA ASN A 89 1.03 8.80 3.86
C ASN A 89 1.95 9.81 3.17
N GLU A 90 1.95 11.05 3.64
CA GLU A 90 2.88 12.09 3.18
C GLU A 90 4.36 11.73 3.40
N GLU A 91 4.70 11.06 4.50
CA GLU A 91 6.07 10.59 4.75
C GLU A 91 6.55 9.60 3.68
N ALA A 92 5.67 8.69 3.26
CA ALA A 92 5.96 7.73 2.20
C ALA A 92 6.12 8.44 0.85
N ARG A 93 5.33 9.50 0.62
CA ARG A 93 5.48 10.43 -0.52
C ARG A 93 6.85 11.07 -0.56
N GLU A 94 7.27 11.64 0.56
CA GLU A 94 8.56 12.30 0.64
C GLU A 94 9.73 11.33 0.44
N LYS A 95 9.68 10.15 1.06
CA LYS A 95 10.66 9.08 0.83
C LYS A 95 10.72 8.68 -0.64
N PHE A 96 9.58 8.50 -1.29
CA PHE A 96 9.51 8.16 -2.71
C PHE A 96 10.15 9.26 -3.58
N MET A 97 9.88 10.53 -3.30
CA MET A 97 10.50 11.64 -4.04
C MET A 97 12.02 11.72 -3.86
N ARG A 98 12.51 11.45 -2.64
CA ARG A 98 13.95 11.45 -2.35
C ARG A 98 14.68 10.32 -3.06
N GLN A 99 14.05 9.15 -3.21
CA GLN A 99 14.68 7.94 -3.78
C GLN A 99 13.80 7.27 -4.84
N SER A 100 13.30 8.05 -5.81
CA SER A 100 12.35 7.56 -6.83
C SER A 100 12.93 6.40 -7.66
N GLU A 101 14.25 6.39 -7.89
CA GLU A 101 14.97 5.32 -8.58
C GLU A 101 14.96 3.96 -7.85
N LYS A 102 14.74 3.96 -6.53
CA LYS A 102 14.69 2.74 -5.73
C LYS A 102 13.27 2.14 -5.73
N TYR A 103 12.25 2.98 -5.71
CA TYR A 103 10.86 2.57 -5.51
C TYR A 103 10.06 2.34 -6.80
N TRP A 104 10.57 2.73 -7.98
CA TRP A 104 9.81 2.60 -9.24
C TRP A 104 9.75 1.17 -9.81
N ASN A 105 10.82 0.37 -9.71
CA ASN A 105 10.91 -0.96 -10.33
C ASN A 105 10.57 -2.08 -9.33
N ILE A 106 9.43 -1.94 -8.67
CA ILE A 106 8.93 -2.95 -7.73
C ILE A 106 7.88 -3.78 -8.44
N ARG A 107 8.06 -5.10 -8.43
CA ARG A 107 7.08 -6.06 -8.95
C ARG A 107 6.23 -6.60 -7.81
N LEU A 108 4.92 -6.66 -8.04
CA LEU A 108 3.99 -7.32 -7.12
C LEU A 108 4.28 -8.82 -7.07
N PRO A 109 4.06 -9.48 -5.92
CA PRO A 109 4.08 -10.92 -5.84
C PRO A 109 2.95 -11.51 -6.71
N ASN A 110 3.19 -12.70 -7.28
CA ASN A 110 2.24 -13.35 -8.20
C ASN A 110 0.88 -13.69 -7.55
N LYS A 111 0.86 -13.90 -6.23
CA LYS A 111 -0.36 -14.19 -5.48
C LYS A 111 -0.69 -13.00 -4.57
N LEU A 112 -1.64 -12.18 -4.96
CA LEU A 112 -2.18 -11.14 -4.08
C LEU A 112 -3.27 -11.74 -3.20
N SER A 113 -3.28 -11.39 -1.92
CA SER A 113 -4.45 -11.64 -1.09
C SER A 113 -5.62 -10.88 -1.70
N ARG A 114 -6.81 -11.50 -1.71
CA ARG A 114 -8.03 -10.76 -2.00
C ARG A 114 -8.15 -9.61 -0.99
N PRO A 115 -8.56 -8.41 -1.42
CA PRO A 115 -8.86 -7.32 -0.52
C PRO A 115 -9.96 -7.77 0.45
N LYS A 116 -9.79 -7.46 1.74
CA LYS A 116 -10.79 -7.75 2.78
C LYS A 116 -11.91 -6.71 2.71
N THR A 117 -12.69 -6.73 1.64
CA THR A 117 -13.91 -5.93 1.60
C THR A 117 -14.97 -6.61 2.47
N PRO A 118 -15.74 -5.86 3.28
CA PRO A 118 -16.86 -6.44 4.00
C PRO A 118 -17.81 -7.08 2.98
N ILE A 119 -18.12 -8.35 3.21
CA ILE A 119 -19.03 -9.12 2.36
C ILE A 119 -20.44 -8.80 2.86
N ASP A 120 -21.31 -8.32 1.96
CA ASP A 120 -22.71 -8.06 2.29
C ASP A 120 -23.49 -9.37 2.36
N LEU A 121 -23.62 -9.91 3.57
CA LEU A 121 -24.19 -11.24 3.84
C LEU A 121 -25.63 -11.40 3.34
N LEU A 122 -26.44 -10.34 3.41
CA LEU A 122 -27.89 -10.43 3.13
C LEU A 122 -28.19 -10.55 1.65
N ASN A 123 -27.29 -10.04 0.80
CA ASN A 123 -27.46 -10.04 -0.65
C ASN A 123 -26.73 -11.20 -1.34
N LEU A 124 -26.13 -12.14 -0.61
CA LEU A 124 -25.55 -13.33 -1.23
C LEU A 124 -26.62 -14.33 -1.66
N PRO A 125 -26.37 -15.08 -2.76
CA PRO A 125 -27.09 -16.31 -3.04
C PRO A 125 -27.03 -17.25 -1.84
N CYS A 126 -28.07 -18.09 -1.66
CA CYS A 126 -28.20 -19.01 -0.53
C CYS A 126 -26.89 -19.77 -0.20
N LEU A 127 -26.20 -20.30 -1.21
CA LEU A 127 -24.94 -21.01 -1.02
C LEU A 127 -23.86 -20.12 -0.37
N GLY A 128 -23.68 -18.88 -0.84
CA GLY A 128 -22.72 -17.95 -0.28
C GLY A 128 -23.07 -17.52 1.15
N TYR A 129 -24.36 -17.37 1.45
CA TYR A 129 -24.83 -17.12 2.82
C TYR A 129 -24.59 -18.32 3.76
N LEU A 130 -24.66 -19.55 3.27
CA LEU A 130 -24.33 -20.73 4.09
C LEU A 130 -22.80 -20.87 4.29
N GLU A 131 -22.00 -20.58 3.26
CA GLU A 131 -20.55 -20.73 3.31
C GLU A 131 -19.86 -19.69 4.21
N GLN A 132 -20.28 -18.43 4.18
CA GLN A 132 -19.53 -17.35 4.85
C GLN A 132 -19.72 -17.35 6.39
N PRO A 133 -20.95 -17.19 6.93
CA PRO A 133 -21.20 -17.23 8.38
C PRO A 133 -21.32 -18.65 8.94
N ILE A 134 -22.11 -19.54 8.32
CA ILE A 134 -22.53 -20.80 8.94
C ILE A 134 -21.41 -21.84 8.94
N ALA A 135 -20.61 -21.93 7.87
CA ALA A 135 -19.52 -22.91 7.80
C ALA A 135 -18.52 -22.74 8.96
N THR A 136 -18.16 -21.51 9.32
CA THR A 136 -17.21 -21.27 10.41
C THR A 136 -17.77 -21.70 11.77
N ALA A 137 -19.07 -21.51 12.00
CA ALA A 137 -19.74 -21.94 13.22
C ALA A 137 -19.78 -23.47 13.33
N ILE A 138 -20.12 -24.16 12.23
CA ILE A 138 -20.13 -25.63 12.15
C ILE A 138 -18.73 -26.20 12.34
N ILE A 139 -17.71 -25.64 11.68
CA ILE A 139 -16.33 -26.11 11.82
C ILE A 139 -15.87 -25.95 13.27
N LYS A 140 -16.17 -24.82 13.92
CA LYS A 140 -15.82 -24.58 15.32
C LYS A 140 -16.53 -25.55 16.26
N SER A 141 -17.83 -25.79 16.09
CA SER A 141 -18.58 -26.72 16.94
C SER A 141 -18.08 -28.16 16.77
N LEU A 142 -17.89 -28.63 15.54
CA LEU A 142 -17.34 -29.96 15.26
C LEU A 142 -15.92 -30.12 15.81
N THR A 143 -15.09 -29.09 15.70
CA THR A 143 -13.73 -29.09 16.27
C THR A 143 -13.78 -29.16 17.80
N ALA A 144 -14.70 -28.42 18.43
CA ALA A 144 -14.91 -28.45 19.88
C ALA A 144 -15.38 -29.84 20.35
N THR A 145 -16.42 -30.41 19.73
CA THR A 145 -16.93 -31.75 20.06
C THR A 145 -15.86 -32.82 19.88
N ARG A 146 -15.07 -32.73 18.81
CA ARG A 146 -13.93 -33.64 18.58
C ARG A 146 -12.87 -33.53 19.67
N THR A 147 -12.56 -32.33 20.12
CA THR A 147 -11.55 -32.08 21.16
C THR A 147 -12.03 -32.55 22.53
N PHE A 148 -13.32 -32.31 22.85
CA PHE A 148 -13.95 -32.75 24.09
C PHE A 148 -14.11 -34.28 24.16
N LYS A 149 -14.33 -34.94 23.02
CA LYS A 149 -14.45 -36.39 22.87
C LYS A 149 -15.44 -37.02 23.87
N PRO A 150 -16.71 -36.57 23.89
CA PRO A 150 -17.69 -37.06 24.85
C PRO A 150 -17.95 -38.55 24.63
N LYS A 151 -17.65 -39.35 25.64
CA LYS A 151 -18.05 -40.75 25.73
C LYS A 151 -18.86 -40.93 26.99
N PHE A 152 -20.18 -40.99 26.83
CA PHE A 152 -21.05 -41.29 27.94
C PHE A 152 -21.28 -42.80 28.02
N PRO A 153 -21.21 -43.41 29.23
CA PRO A 153 -21.56 -44.81 29.40
C PRO A 153 -22.98 -45.08 28.89
N PHE A 154 -23.17 -46.23 28.25
CA PHE A 154 -24.47 -46.70 27.73
C PHE A 154 -25.10 -45.87 26.59
N LEU A 155 -24.42 -44.84 26.09
CA LEU A 155 -24.84 -44.06 24.93
C LEU A 155 -23.96 -44.35 23.71
N SER A 156 -24.56 -44.32 22.53
CA SER A 156 -23.80 -44.43 21.28
C SER A 156 -22.88 -43.20 21.13
N ILE A 157 -21.84 -43.32 20.32
CA ILE A 157 -20.91 -42.21 20.04
C ILE A 157 -21.66 -41.02 19.44
N GLN A 158 -22.68 -41.28 18.61
CA GLN A 158 -23.51 -40.24 18.00
C GLN A 158 -24.39 -39.53 19.04
N ALA A 159 -25.06 -40.29 19.92
CA ALA A 159 -25.89 -39.72 20.98
C ALA A 159 -25.05 -38.96 22.02
N SER A 160 -23.84 -39.45 22.33
CA SER A 160 -22.91 -38.79 23.23
C SER A 160 -22.38 -37.46 22.67
N ALA A 161 -22.32 -37.31 21.35
CA ALA A 161 -21.82 -36.10 20.69
C ALA A 161 -22.90 -35.00 20.54
N LEU A 162 -24.18 -35.37 20.70
CA LEU A 162 -25.33 -34.46 20.63
C LEU A 162 -25.64 -33.76 21.96
N ILE A 163 -25.14 -34.31 23.07
CA ILE A 163 -25.30 -33.82 24.45
C ILE A 163 -24.11 -32.92 24.79
#